data_AF-A0A9K3HTG2-F1
#
_entry.id   AF-A0A9K3HTG2-F1
#
_cell.length_a   1.000
_cell.length_b   1.000
_cell.length_c   1.000
_cell.angle_alpha   90.00
_cell.angle_beta   90.00
_cell.angle_gamma   90.00
#
_symmetry.space_group_name_H-M   'P 1'
#
loop_
_entity.id
_entity.type
_entity.pdbx_description
1 polymer ?
#
loop_
_entity_poly.entity_id
_entity_poly.type
_entity_poly.pdbx_seq_one_letter_code
_entity_poly.pdbx_strand_id
1 'polypeptide(L)'
;MKPVPANGTTVREIMFRGNMVMKGYLKNPNDNAETFANGWFHSGDLAVKHPDGYIEIKDRSKDIIISGGENISSVEVKNNIGW
;
A
#
# COMPACT_ATOMS: atom_id res chain seq x y z
N MET A 1 7.35 -14.16 4.79
CA MET A 1 6.00 -13.89 4.24
C MET A 1 5.55 -15.06 3.36
N LYS A 2 4.25 -15.39 3.34
CA LYS A 2 3.68 -16.47 2.53
C LYS A 2 2.79 -15.88 1.41
N PRO A 3 2.85 -16.39 0.17
CA PRO A 3 1.95 -15.96 -0.89
C PRO A 3 0.48 -16.25 -0.54
N VAL A 4 -0.42 -15.42 -1.08
CA VAL A 4 -1.87 -15.62 -0.95
C VAL A 4 -2.41 -16.49 -2.08
N PRO A 5 -3.51 -17.24 -1.85
CA PRO A 5 -4.19 -17.96 -2.92
C PRO A 5 -4.70 -17.02 -4.03
N ALA A 6 -4.59 -17.47 -5.28
CA ALA A 6 -5.10 -16.75 -6.44
C ALA A 6 -6.59 -17.11 -6.69
N ASN A 7 -7.48 -16.67 -5.79
CA ASN A 7 -8.90 -17.04 -5.79
C ASN A 7 -9.86 -15.85 -6.03
N GLY A 8 -9.34 -14.68 -6.38
CA GLY A 8 -10.14 -13.47 -6.65
C GLY A 8 -10.91 -12.91 -5.44
N THR A 9 -10.69 -13.43 -4.23
CA THR A 9 -11.50 -13.12 -3.04
C THR A 9 -10.67 -12.83 -1.78
N THR A 10 -9.49 -13.43 -1.65
CA THR A 10 -8.62 -13.21 -0.47
C THR A 10 -7.89 -11.89 -0.58
N VAL A 11 -8.35 -10.90 0.18
CA VAL A 11 -7.75 -9.55 0.21
C VAL A 11 -6.50 -9.53 1.09
N ARG A 12 -5.36 -9.08 0.56
CA ARG A 12 -4.12 -8.80 1.31
C ARG A 12 -3.34 -7.65 0.66
N GLU A 13 -2.32 -7.18 1.37
CA GLU A 13 -1.42 -6.14 0.90
C GLU A 13 -0.55 -6.61 -0.27
N ILE A 14 -0.38 -5.75 -1.28
CA ILE A 14 0.60 -5.91 -2.34
C ILE A 14 1.98 -5.50 -1.81
N MET A 15 2.96 -6.37 -2.01
CA MET A 15 4.35 -6.11 -1.60
C MET A 15 5.31 -6.32 -2.75
N PHE A 16 6.36 -5.51 -2.77
CA PHE A 16 7.33 -5.50 -3.86
C PHE A 16 8.74 -5.79 -3.37
N ARG A 17 9.53 -6.42 -4.23
CA ARG A 17 10.97 -6.56 -4.08
C ARG A 17 11.60 -6.59 -5.47
N GLY A 18 12.51 -5.67 -5.74
CA GLY A 18 13.15 -5.55 -7.04
C GLY A 18 13.97 -4.27 -7.17
N ASN A 19 14.65 -4.14 -8.29
CA ASN A 19 15.53 -3.00 -8.61
C ASN A 19 14.78 -1.67 -8.75
N MET A 20 13.49 -1.70 -9.08
CA MET A 20 12.65 -0.51 -9.24
C MET A 20 12.05 0.01 -7.93
N VAL A 21 12.24 -0.71 -6.82
CA VAL A 21 11.74 -0.28 -5.51
C VAL A 21 12.61 0.87 -5.00
N MET A 22 11.99 1.92 -4.45
CA MET A 22 12.70 3.05 -3.84
C MET A 22 13.67 2.58 -2.75
N LYS A 23 14.71 3.37 -2.45
CA LYS A 23 15.69 3.04 -1.38
C LYS A 23 15.19 3.33 0.03
N GLY A 24 14.05 3.98 0.14
CA GLY A 24 13.49 4.52 1.37
C GLY A 24 13.20 6.01 1.28
N TYR A 25 12.50 6.50 2.29
CA TYR A 25 12.21 7.88 2.55
C TYR A 25 13.45 8.62 3.06
N LEU A 26 13.66 9.82 2.54
CA LEU A 26 14.78 10.67 2.89
C LEU A 26 14.70 11.10 4.37
N LYS A 27 15.76 10.83 5.14
CA LYS A 27 15.88 11.22 6.56
C LYS A 27 14.76 10.71 7.47
N ASN A 28 14.07 9.63 7.09
CA ASN A 28 12.99 9.05 7.89
C ASN A 28 13.26 7.56 8.16
N PRO A 29 14.19 7.25 9.08
CA PRO A 29 14.62 5.87 9.35
C PRO A 29 13.50 5.01 9.96
N ASN A 30 12.57 5.60 10.70
CA ASN A 30 11.47 4.87 11.34
C ASN A 30 10.49 4.35 10.29
N ASP A 31 10.02 5.23 9.40
CA ASP A 31 9.11 4.83 8.31
C ASP A 31 9.80 3.86 7.36
N ASN A 32 11.12 3.99 7.16
CA ASN A 32 11.88 3.02 6.38
C ASN A 32 11.89 1.63 7.03
N ALA A 33 12.08 1.55 8.34
CA ALA A 33 12.08 0.27 9.05
C ALA A 33 10.72 -0.44 8.94
N GLU A 34 9.63 0.30 9.06
CA GLU A 34 8.27 -0.23 8.91
C GLU A 34 7.98 -0.62 7.45
N THR A 35 8.26 0.29 6.52
CA THR A 35 7.92 0.13 5.09
C THR A 35 8.73 -0.99 4.43
N PHE A 36 9.93 -1.29 4.93
CA PHE A 36 10.78 -2.38 4.43
C PHE A 36 10.84 -3.59 5.37
N ALA A 37 9.87 -3.73 6.28
CA ALA A 37 9.82 -4.82 7.23
C ALA A 37 9.96 -6.18 6.53
N ASN A 38 10.76 -7.08 7.12
CA ASN A 38 11.04 -8.41 6.56
C ASN A 38 11.67 -8.39 5.15
N GLY A 39 12.25 -7.28 4.72
CA GLY A 39 12.93 -7.14 3.42
C GLY A 39 11.99 -7.00 2.22
N TRP A 40 10.73 -6.62 2.46
CA TRP A 40 9.72 -6.36 1.43
C TRP A 40 9.22 -4.93 1.53
N PHE A 41 9.01 -4.27 0.40
CA PHE A 41 8.35 -2.97 0.37
C PHE A 41 6.84 -3.14 0.52
N HIS A 42 6.32 -2.63 1.64
CA HIS A 42 4.90 -2.58 1.99
C HIS A 42 4.25 -1.37 1.30
N SER A 43 3.43 -1.61 0.27
CA SER A 43 2.86 -0.51 -0.54
C SER A 43 1.65 0.17 0.11
N GLY A 44 0.98 -0.54 1.03
CA GLY A 44 -0.31 -0.16 1.60
C GLY A 44 -1.51 -0.36 0.66
N ASP A 45 -1.35 -1.01 -0.49
CA ASP A 45 -2.47 -1.34 -1.40
C ASP A 45 -3.04 -2.72 -1.06
N LEU A 46 -4.34 -2.79 -0.80
CA LEU A 46 -5.04 -4.05 -0.56
C LEU A 46 -5.65 -4.55 -1.87
N ALA A 47 -5.40 -5.81 -2.20
CA ALA A 47 -5.82 -6.39 -3.48
C ALA A 47 -6.16 -7.87 -3.36
N VAL A 48 -6.83 -8.38 -4.40
CA VAL A 48 -7.01 -9.81 -4.66
C VAL A 48 -6.18 -10.23 -5.87
N LYS A 49 -5.76 -11.49 -5.88
CA LYS A 49 -5.16 -12.13 -7.06
C LYS A 49 -6.15 -13.09 -7.69
N HIS A 50 -6.42 -12.91 -8.98
CA HIS A 50 -7.29 -13.77 -9.77
C HIS A 50 -6.53 -15.02 -10.28
N PRO A 51 -7.21 -16.13 -10.61
CA PRO A 51 -6.57 -17.37 -11.06
C PRO A 51 -5.70 -17.23 -12.32
N ASP A 52 -6.03 -16.28 -13.18
CA ASP A 52 -5.30 -15.93 -14.40
C ASP A 52 -4.05 -15.05 -14.15
N GLY A 53 -3.83 -14.66 -12.89
CA GLY A 53 -2.70 -13.84 -12.48
C GLY A 53 -2.99 -12.35 -12.41
N TYR A 54 -4.17 -11.88 -12.82
CA TYR A 54 -4.55 -10.48 -12.66
C TYR A 54 -4.62 -10.08 -11.19
N ILE A 55 -4.17 -8.85 -10.90
CA ILE A 55 -4.28 -8.23 -9.59
C ILE A 55 -5.32 -7.12 -9.67
N GLU A 56 -6.30 -7.18 -8.79
CA GLU A 56 -7.33 -6.16 -8.66
C GLU A 56 -7.19 -5.47 -7.31
N ILE A 57 -6.84 -4.18 -7.34
CA ILE A 57 -6.75 -3.34 -6.15
C ILE A 57 -8.16 -3.06 -5.65
N LYS A 58 -8.40 -3.36 -4.37
CA LYS A 58 -9.70 -3.20 -3.70
C LYS A 58 -9.74 -1.99 -2.80
N ASP A 59 -8.62 -1.66 -2.15
CA ASP A 59 -8.59 -0.59 -1.15
C ASP A 59 -7.15 -0.15 -0.83
N ARG A 60 -7.02 0.85 0.05
CA ARG A 60 -5.76 1.27 0.68
C ARG A 60 -5.83 0.97 2.17
N SER A 61 -4.76 0.41 2.73
CA SER A 61 -4.64 0.18 4.18
C SER A 61 -4.36 1.47 4.97
N LYS A 62 -3.94 2.53 4.27
CA LYS A 62 -3.72 3.87 4.82
C LYS A 62 -4.87 4.80 4.42
N ASP A 63 -5.28 5.63 5.36
CA ASP A 63 -6.40 6.58 5.29
C ASP A 63 -6.13 7.77 4.32
N ILE A 64 -5.98 7.48 3.04
CA ILE A 64 -5.70 8.44 1.96
C ILE A 64 -6.85 8.38 0.94
N ILE A 65 -7.41 9.54 0.60
CA ILE A 65 -8.39 9.69 -0.48
C ILE A 65 -7.61 10.03 -1.75
N ILE A 66 -7.81 9.28 -2.83
CA ILE A 66 -7.22 9.61 -4.14
C ILE A 66 -8.31 10.24 -5.01
N SER A 67 -8.10 11.49 -5.45
CA SER A 67 -9.04 12.21 -6.31
C SER A 67 -8.30 12.85 -7.48
N GLY A 68 -8.69 12.55 -8.71
CA GLY A 68 -8.03 13.10 -9.91
C GLY A 68 -6.56 12.70 -10.09
N GLY A 69 -6.09 11.65 -9.39
CA GLY A 69 -4.67 11.24 -9.39
C GLY A 69 -3.82 11.89 -8.29
N GLU A 70 -4.40 12.80 -7.50
CA GLU A 70 -3.75 13.43 -6.35
C GLU A 70 -4.06 12.65 -5.06
N ASN A 71 -3.05 12.49 -4.21
CA ASN A 71 -3.19 11.86 -2.90
C ASN A 71 -3.60 12.91 -1.85
N ILE A 72 -4.83 12.82 -1.36
CA ILE A 72 -5.38 13.70 -0.33
C ILE A 72 -5.40 12.96 1.01
N SER A 73 -4.71 13.47 2.02
CA SER A 73 -4.78 12.88 3.36
C SER A 73 -6.14 13.13 3.99
N SER A 74 -6.84 12.08 4.41
CA SER A 74 -8.14 12.23 5.08
C SER A 74 -8.02 12.97 6.43
N VAL A 75 -6.86 12.87 7.10
CA VAL A 75 -6.53 13.61 8.32
C VAL A 75 -6.43 15.11 8.04
N GLU A 76 -5.79 15.48 6.93
CA GLU A 76 -5.67 16.88 6.52
C GLU A 76 -7.03 17.48 6.18
N VAL A 77 -7.89 16.74 5.47
CA VAL A 77 -9.27 17.19 5.18
C VAL A 77 -10.06 17.39 6.47
N LYS A 78 -10.02 16.43 7.41
CA LYS A 78 -10.72 16.52 8.71
C LYS A 78 -10.28 17.72 9.55
N ASN A 79 -8.97 17.94 9.65
CA ASN A 79 -8.41 19.10 10.36
C ASN A 79 -8.86 20.44 9.77
N ASN A 80 -8.99 20.52 8.43
CA ASN A 80 -9.44 21.74 7.75
C ASN A 80 -10.95 21.99 7.89
N ILE A 81 -11.76 20.96 8.13
CA ILE A 81 -13.22 21.09 8.33
C ILE A 81 -13.65 21.09 9.80
N GLY A 82 -12.72 20.98 10.75
CA GLY A 82 -12.97 21.17 12.18
C GLY A 82 -13.70 20.03 12.90
N TRP A 83 -13.49 18.77 12.47
CA TRP A 83 -13.98 17.57 13.14
C TRP A 83 -12.85 16.65 13.58
#